data_AF-A0A1Q8RI49-F1
#
_entry.id   AF-A0A1Q8RI49-F1
#
_cell.length_a   1.000
_cell.length_b   1.000
_cell.length_c   1.000
_cell.angle_alpha   90.00
_cell.angle_beta   90.00
_cell.angle_gamma   90.00
#
_symmetry.space_group_name_H-M   'P 1'
#
loop_
_entity.id
_entity.type
_entity.pdbx_description
1 polymer ?
#
loop_
_entity_poly.entity_id
_entity_poly.type
_entity_poly.pdbx_seq_one_letter_code
_entity_poly.pdbx_strand_id
1 'polypeptide(L)'
;MKKKLVNIFLALLSILLLSACRSNKTETSQKASSQAKSEQTEKKTEKQSTSSSSSEAVTEAETSDETSSTDVSQKDLNIDEINNGNFQSLVGTWKNGRGDTLEITSDGTVNGKMTLQGIKDSANRNGIPYASLRAGNNTGAALALFKIGFKNPQGDQSDSSKPRILITQSDGNYPAEDYYYRQ
;
A
#
# COMPACT_ATOMS: atom_id res chain seq x y z
N MET A 1 -1.48 -51.37 -44.53
CA MET A 1 -0.25 -51.26 -45.35
C MET A 1 0.78 -50.50 -44.54
N LYS A 2 2.03 -50.96 -44.56
CA LYS A 2 3.14 -50.54 -43.69
C LYS A 2 3.84 -49.27 -44.23
N LYS A 3 4.60 -48.61 -43.35
CA LYS A 3 5.77 -47.70 -43.57
C LYS A 3 5.42 -46.20 -43.52
N LYS A 4 6.18 -45.31 -42.85
CA LYS A 4 7.58 -45.33 -42.39
C LYS A 4 7.83 -44.30 -41.27
N LEU A 5 8.72 -44.70 -40.37
CA LEU A 5 9.49 -43.92 -39.40
C LEU A 5 10.38 -42.88 -40.12
N VAL A 6 10.52 -41.67 -39.58
CA VAL A 6 11.58 -40.72 -39.96
C VAL A 6 12.29 -40.21 -38.69
N ASN A 7 13.61 -40.33 -38.75
CA ASN A 7 14.65 -40.15 -37.74
C ASN A 7 14.79 -38.70 -37.23
N ILE A 8 14.96 -38.50 -35.91
CA ILE A 8 16.21 -38.17 -35.20
C ILE A 8 17.01 -37.02 -35.82
N PHE A 9 16.96 -35.85 -35.18
CA PHE A 9 18.05 -34.88 -35.19
C PHE A 9 18.54 -34.66 -33.76
N LEU A 10 19.75 -35.14 -33.54
CA LEU A 10 20.60 -34.91 -32.38
C LEU A 10 21.38 -33.62 -32.64
N ALA A 11 21.31 -32.64 -31.74
CA ALA A 11 22.27 -31.53 -31.73
C ALA A 11 22.58 -31.14 -30.28
N LEU A 12 23.84 -31.42 -29.90
CA LEU A 12 24.46 -31.05 -28.65
C LEU A 12 24.54 -29.53 -28.49
N LEU A 13 24.21 -29.03 -27.31
CA LEU A 13 24.63 -27.70 -26.87
C LEU A 13 25.39 -27.83 -25.55
N SER A 14 26.72 -27.88 -25.67
CA SER A 14 27.65 -27.89 -24.55
C SER A 14 28.06 -26.47 -24.16
N ILE A 15 27.88 -26.18 -22.87
CA ILE A 15 28.78 -25.46 -21.96
C ILE A 15 29.14 -23.99 -22.32
N LEU A 16 28.57 -23.07 -21.52
CA LEU A 16 29.20 -21.80 -21.18
C LEU A 16 29.53 -21.80 -19.68
N LEU A 17 30.82 -21.63 -19.39
CA LEU A 17 31.44 -21.61 -18.08
C LEU A 17 31.07 -20.32 -17.33
N LEU A 18 30.53 -20.43 -16.12
CA LEU A 18 30.43 -19.31 -15.18
C LEU A 18 31.77 -19.15 -14.46
N SER A 19 32.50 -18.07 -14.78
CA SER A 19 33.65 -17.61 -14.02
C SER A 19 33.22 -17.12 -12.63
N ALA A 20 33.45 -17.94 -11.60
CA ALA A 20 33.36 -17.51 -10.21
C ALA A 20 34.69 -16.87 -9.78
N CYS A 21 34.79 -15.55 -9.90
CA CYS A 21 35.81 -14.74 -9.24
C CYS A 21 35.14 -13.58 -8.51
N ARG A 22 35.02 -13.68 -7.19
CA ARG A 22 35.22 -12.52 -6.30
C ARG A 22 35.52 -12.97 -4.88
N SER A 23 36.78 -12.78 -4.50
CA SER A 23 37.27 -12.68 -3.13
C SER A 23 37.13 -11.26 -2.65
N ASN A 24 36.52 -11.08 -1.48
CA ASN A 24 37.02 -10.16 -0.46
C ASN A 24 36.34 -10.45 0.88
N LYS A 25 37.21 -10.82 1.82
CA LYS A 25 37.01 -11.07 3.24
C LYS A 25 37.53 -9.84 3.96
N THR A 26 36.69 -9.17 4.75
CA THR A 26 36.96 -8.34 5.96
C THR A 26 35.70 -7.47 6.18
N GLU A 27 35.16 -7.23 7.37
CA GLU A 27 35.42 -7.67 8.74
C GLU A 27 34.18 -7.25 9.56
N THR A 28 33.58 -8.17 10.31
CA THR A 28 32.68 -7.87 11.42
C THR A 28 33.41 -8.29 12.68
N SER A 29 33.68 -7.36 13.60
CA SER A 29 33.46 -7.49 15.05
C SER A 29 34.01 -6.30 15.82
N GLN A 30 33.07 -5.49 16.31
CA GLN A 30 32.94 -5.00 17.69
C GLN A 30 34.20 -4.75 18.53
N LYS A 31 34.35 -3.51 19.01
CA LYS A 31 34.64 -3.25 20.42
C LYS A 31 34.11 -1.87 20.86
N ALA A 32 33.36 -1.89 21.96
CA ALA A 32 32.80 -0.76 22.68
C ALA A 32 33.79 -0.10 23.67
N SER A 33 33.54 1.17 24.04
CA SER A 33 33.80 1.85 25.33
C SER A 33 33.87 3.37 25.07
N SER A 34 32.81 4.17 25.23
CA SER A 34 32.27 4.82 26.46
C SER A 34 33.16 5.90 27.11
N GLN A 35 32.63 7.14 27.13
CA GLN A 35 32.70 8.24 28.13
C GLN A 35 32.70 9.59 27.40
N ALA A 36 32.08 10.70 27.85
CA ALA A 36 31.11 11.02 28.89
C ALA A 36 30.80 12.53 28.78
N LYS A 37 29.70 12.95 29.41
CA LYS A 37 29.50 14.25 30.10
C LYS A 37 29.02 15.46 29.26
N SER A 38 27.72 15.81 29.40
CA SER A 38 27.13 17.02 30.08
C SER A 38 27.28 18.32 29.27
N GLU A 39 26.36 19.27 29.20
CA GLU A 39 25.40 19.81 30.18
C GLU A 39 24.46 20.81 29.44
N GLN A 40 23.20 20.97 29.89
CA GLN A 40 22.44 22.23 30.13
C GLN A 40 22.40 23.36 29.05
N THR A 41 21.37 24.20 28.83
CA THR A 41 20.11 24.57 29.50
C THR A 41 19.41 25.67 28.65
N GLU A 42 18.07 25.62 28.60
CA GLU A 42 17.03 26.68 28.48
C GLU A 42 17.17 27.96 27.62
N LYS A 43 16.09 28.27 26.85
CA LYS A 43 15.23 29.48 26.97
C LYS A 43 14.03 29.38 26.00
N LYS A 44 12.75 29.32 26.42
CA LYS A 44 11.80 30.31 26.99
C LYS A 44 11.13 31.28 25.98
N THR A 45 9.81 31.09 25.81
CA THR A 45 8.72 32.11 25.88
C THR A 45 8.23 32.92 24.65
N GLU A 46 6.94 32.68 24.36
CA GLU A 46 5.76 33.55 24.06
C GLU A 46 5.80 34.77 23.12
N LYS A 47 4.81 34.81 22.21
CA LYS A 47 3.72 35.82 22.09
C LYS A 47 2.81 35.40 20.92
N GLN A 48 1.52 35.09 21.07
CA GLN A 48 0.34 35.89 21.46
C GLN A 48 0.05 37.09 20.55
N SER A 49 -1.23 37.17 20.13
CA SER A 49 -2.05 38.35 19.75
C SER A 49 -2.43 38.36 18.25
N THR A 50 -3.68 38.05 17.85
CA THR A 50 -4.90 38.92 17.83
C THR A 50 -4.75 40.05 16.80
N SER A 51 -5.68 40.42 15.91
CA SER A 51 -7.15 40.48 15.97
C SER A 51 -7.69 41.06 14.65
N SER A 52 -8.94 40.68 14.31
CA SER A 52 -10.02 41.54 13.73
C SER A 52 -9.88 42.10 12.31
N SER A 53 -10.92 42.40 11.53
CA SER A 53 -12.37 42.11 11.48
C SER A 53 -12.89 43.05 10.37
N SER A 54 -13.92 42.64 9.60
CA SER A 54 -15.08 43.46 9.18
C SER A 54 -15.63 43.09 7.79
N SER A 55 -16.89 42.62 7.80
CA SER A 55 -18.08 42.94 6.98
C SER A 55 -17.92 43.24 5.47
N GLU A 56 -18.77 42.77 4.55
CA GLU A 56 -20.22 43.05 4.46
C GLU A 56 -21.04 41.96 3.72
N ALA A 57 -22.37 42.04 3.89
CA ALA A 57 -23.47 41.25 3.31
C ALA A 57 -23.51 41.30 1.75
N VAL A 58 -24.20 40.41 1.03
CA VAL A 58 -25.65 40.37 0.76
C VAL A 58 -25.98 39.09 -0.06
N THR A 59 -27.20 38.54 0.13
CA THR A 59 -27.99 37.48 -0.59
C THR A 59 -27.44 36.87 -1.90
N GLU A 60 -27.67 35.60 -2.23
CA GLU A 60 -28.97 34.93 -2.38
C GLU A 60 -28.78 33.40 -2.51
N ALA A 61 -29.85 32.66 -2.28
CA ALA A 61 -29.93 31.21 -2.30
C ALA A 61 -29.51 30.60 -3.64
N GLU A 62 -28.83 29.44 -3.60
CA GLU A 62 -29.14 28.32 -4.48
C GLU A 62 -28.72 27.02 -3.78
N THR A 63 -29.71 26.14 -3.66
CA THR A 63 -29.62 24.74 -3.22
C THR A 63 -28.52 24.02 -3.99
N SER A 64 -27.56 23.47 -3.27
CA SER A 64 -26.79 22.33 -3.75
C SER A 64 -26.55 21.42 -2.57
N ASP A 65 -27.03 20.18 -2.70
CA ASP A 65 -26.85 19.09 -1.75
C ASP A 65 -25.35 18.86 -1.49
N GLU A 66 -24.82 19.61 -0.52
CA GLU A 66 -23.57 19.29 0.13
C GLU A 66 -23.83 18.01 0.92
N THR A 67 -23.40 16.89 0.34
CA THR A 67 -23.27 15.62 1.02
C THR A 67 -22.47 15.88 2.28
N SER A 68 -23.21 16.03 3.39
CA SER A 68 -22.72 16.11 4.74
C SER A 68 -21.74 14.97 4.92
N SER A 69 -20.46 15.29 4.84
CA SER A 69 -19.37 14.41 5.19
C SER A 69 -19.46 14.25 6.70
N THR A 70 -20.35 13.36 7.13
CA THR A 70 -20.36 12.85 8.50
C THR A 70 -18.96 12.32 8.75
N ASP A 71 -18.19 13.03 9.59
CA ASP A 71 -16.94 12.59 10.17
C ASP A 71 -17.27 11.39 11.10
N VAL A 72 -17.62 10.27 10.49
CA VAL A 72 -17.52 8.97 11.13
C VAL A 72 -16.06 8.60 11.03
N SER A 73 -15.34 8.74 12.14
CA SER A 73 -13.99 8.22 12.31
C SER A 73 -13.93 6.78 11.82
N GLN A 74 -13.48 6.59 10.57
CA GLN A 74 -13.45 5.27 9.94
C GLN A 74 -12.40 4.40 10.65
N LYS A 75 -12.72 3.13 10.87
CA LYS A 75 -11.75 2.17 11.40
C LYS A 75 -10.60 1.99 10.41
N ASP A 76 -9.39 2.26 10.88
CA ASP A 76 -8.17 2.14 10.09
C ASP A 76 -7.79 0.66 9.83
N LEU A 77 -6.86 0.48 8.88
CA LEU A 77 -6.32 -0.83 8.51
C LEU A 77 -5.37 -1.37 9.60
N ASN A 78 -5.44 -2.66 9.86
CA ASN A 78 -4.48 -3.39 10.69
C ASN A 78 -3.56 -4.24 9.80
N ILE A 79 -2.40 -3.68 9.47
CA ILE A 79 -1.45 -4.28 8.52
C ILE A 79 -0.88 -5.60 9.05
N ASP A 80 -0.59 -5.66 10.35
CA ASP A 80 -0.05 -6.89 10.97
C ASP A 80 -1.07 -8.02 10.93
N GLU A 81 -2.35 -7.74 11.21
CA GLU A 81 -3.42 -8.73 11.06
C GLU A 81 -3.56 -9.18 9.61
N ILE A 82 -3.60 -8.25 8.66
CA ILE A 82 -3.76 -8.56 7.23
C ILE A 82 -2.58 -9.43 6.73
N ASN A 83 -1.35 -9.08 7.10
CA ASN A 83 -0.15 -9.85 6.75
C ASN A 83 -0.19 -11.29 7.29
N ASN A 84 -0.90 -11.51 8.41
CA ASN A 84 -1.11 -12.82 9.03
C ASN A 84 -2.40 -13.52 8.57
N GLY A 85 -3.10 -12.98 7.57
CA GLY A 85 -4.31 -13.58 6.99
C GLY A 85 -5.60 -13.29 7.77
N ASN A 86 -5.56 -12.37 8.73
CA ASN A 86 -6.75 -11.84 9.39
C ASN A 86 -7.20 -10.56 8.66
N PHE A 87 -8.29 -10.66 7.90
CA PHE A 87 -8.79 -9.57 7.06
C PHE A 87 -9.91 -8.73 7.72
N GLN A 88 -10.12 -8.85 9.03
CA GLN A 88 -11.22 -8.14 9.73
C GLN A 88 -11.20 -6.63 9.53
N SER A 89 -10.01 -6.01 9.46
CA SER A 89 -9.91 -4.57 9.19
C SER A 89 -10.24 -4.17 7.74
N LEU A 90 -10.31 -5.12 6.80
CA LEU A 90 -10.70 -4.89 5.41
C LEU A 90 -12.20 -5.14 5.14
N VAL A 91 -12.91 -5.81 6.06
CA VAL A 91 -14.32 -6.19 5.86
C VAL A 91 -15.19 -4.99 5.53
N GLY A 92 -16.04 -5.14 4.53
CA GLY A 92 -17.03 -4.14 4.10
C GLY A 92 -16.96 -3.84 2.61
N THR A 93 -17.72 -2.83 2.21
CA THR A 93 -17.78 -2.35 0.83
C THR A 93 -16.86 -1.16 0.65
N TRP A 94 -16.04 -1.21 -0.38
CA TRP A 94 -15.14 -0.15 -0.79
C TRP A 94 -15.53 0.31 -2.18
N LYS A 95 -15.47 1.62 -2.44
CA LYS A 95 -15.78 2.21 -3.74
C LYS A 95 -14.73 3.24 -4.13
N ASN A 96 -14.32 3.25 -5.39
CA ASN A 96 -13.40 4.25 -5.92
C ASN A 96 -14.14 5.41 -6.60
N GLY A 97 -13.41 6.42 -7.04
CA GLY A 97 -13.98 7.58 -7.74
C GLY A 97 -14.55 7.28 -9.12
N ARG A 98 -14.20 6.12 -9.70
CA ARG A 98 -14.77 5.63 -10.98
C ARG A 98 -16.09 4.89 -10.81
N GLY A 99 -16.47 4.57 -9.58
CA GLY A 99 -17.69 3.83 -9.25
C GLY A 99 -17.50 2.32 -9.15
N ASP A 100 -16.28 1.80 -9.31
CA ASP A 100 -15.97 0.40 -9.09
C ASP A 100 -16.11 0.06 -7.60
N THR A 101 -16.53 -1.17 -7.29
CA THR A 101 -16.77 -1.63 -5.92
C THR A 101 -16.03 -2.92 -5.58
N LEU A 102 -15.57 -3.01 -4.34
CA LEU A 102 -15.04 -4.22 -3.71
C LEU A 102 -15.83 -4.51 -2.44
N GLU A 103 -16.52 -5.64 -2.40
CA GLU A 103 -17.07 -6.22 -1.19
C GLU A 103 -16.06 -7.24 -0.65
N ILE A 104 -15.52 -6.98 0.54
CA ILE A 104 -14.54 -7.84 1.20
C ILE A 104 -15.21 -8.48 2.43
N THR A 105 -15.16 -9.80 2.50
CA THR A 105 -15.65 -10.57 3.65
C THR A 105 -14.50 -11.01 4.56
N SER A 106 -14.83 -11.43 5.78
CA SER A 106 -13.83 -11.73 6.81
C SER A 106 -12.93 -12.94 6.50
N ASP A 107 -13.41 -13.85 5.66
CA ASP A 107 -12.65 -15.00 5.14
C ASP A 107 -11.68 -14.60 4.01
N GLY A 108 -11.66 -13.33 3.61
CA GLY A 108 -10.82 -12.82 2.52
C GLY A 108 -11.43 -12.98 1.13
N THR A 109 -12.68 -13.41 1.00
CA THR A 109 -13.37 -13.39 -0.29
C THR A 109 -13.63 -11.95 -0.73
N VAL A 110 -13.41 -11.66 -2.01
CA VAL A 110 -13.65 -10.35 -2.63
C VAL A 110 -14.61 -10.50 -3.80
N ASN A 111 -15.73 -9.78 -3.76
CA ASN A 111 -16.81 -9.82 -4.76
C ASN A 111 -17.29 -11.26 -5.10
N GLY A 112 -17.19 -12.19 -4.16
CA GLY A 112 -17.55 -13.61 -4.35
C GLY A 112 -16.70 -14.39 -5.35
N LYS A 113 -15.60 -13.83 -5.87
CA LYS A 113 -14.84 -14.40 -7.01
C LYS A 113 -13.33 -14.45 -6.79
N MET A 114 -12.79 -13.53 -5.99
CA MET A 114 -11.36 -13.42 -5.72
C MET A 114 -11.08 -13.70 -4.25
N THR A 115 -9.83 -13.99 -3.93
CA THR A 115 -9.39 -14.24 -2.55
C THR A 115 -8.19 -13.40 -2.18
N LEU A 116 -8.15 -12.96 -0.93
CA LEU A 116 -7.00 -12.30 -0.32
C LEU A 116 -6.04 -13.32 0.27
N GLN A 117 -4.76 -13.05 0.11
CA GLN A 117 -3.68 -13.75 0.79
C GLN A 117 -2.76 -12.71 1.46
N GLY A 118 -2.62 -12.83 2.79
CA GLY A 118 -1.68 -12.04 3.57
C GLY A 118 -0.24 -12.37 3.20
N ILE A 119 0.62 -11.34 3.16
CA ILE A 119 2.04 -11.47 2.85
C ILE A 119 2.83 -10.95 4.05
N LYS A 120 3.65 -11.81 4.66
CA LYS A 120 4.54 -11.39 5.76
C LYS A 120 5.54 -10.36 5.26
N ASP A 121 5.78 -9.33 6.07
CA ASP A 121 6.72 -8.24 5.77
C ASP A 121 6.45 -7.56 4.41
N SER A 122 5.18 -7.42 4.04
CA SER A 122 4.74 -6.98 2.70
C SER A 122 5.31 -5.64 2.24
N ALA A 123 5.68 -4.74 3.16
CA ALA A 123 6.25 -3.44 2.83
C ALA A 123 7.74 -3.46 2.44
N ASN A 124 8.43 -4.60 2.48
CA ASN A 124 9.90 -4.66 2.40
C ASN A 124 10.51 -4.24 1.05
N ARG A 125 9.76 -4.28 -0.07
CA ARG A 125 10.29 -3.95 -1.40
C ARG A 125 10.17 -2.48 -1.78
N ASN A 126 8.99 -1.92 -1.59
CA ASN A 126 8.58 -0.60 -2.10
C ASN A 126 8.08 0.33 -0.98
N GLY A 127 8.08 -0.14 0.27
CA GLY A 127 7.58 0.58 1.44
C GLY A 127 6.06 0.57 1.58
N ILE A 128 5.31 -0.01 0.63
CA ILE A 128 3.84 -0.03 0.66
C ILE A 128 3.39 -1.44 1.08
N PRO A 129 2.74 -1.61 2.26
CA PRO A 129 2.17 -2.88 2.64
C PRO A 129 1.09 -3.31 1.63
N TYR A 130 0.98 -4.62 1.39
CA TYR A 130 -0.01 -5.15 0.46
C TYR A 130 -0.48 -6.56 0.84
N ALA A 131 -1.69 -6.90 0.41
CA ALA A 131 -2.17 -8.27 0.33
C ALA A 131 -2.18 -8.73 -1.14
N SER A 132 -2.03 -10.02 -1.41
CA SER A 132 -2.23 -10.57 -2.74
C SER A 132 -3.72 -10.78 -3.01
N LEU A 133 -4.26 -10.14 -4.04
CA LEU A 133 -5.60 -10.38 -4.55
C LEU A 133 -5.52 -11.40 -5.68
N ARG A 134 -6.14 -12.58 -5.54
CA ARG A 134 -6.04 -13.67 -6.52
C ARG A 134 -7.38 -13.97 -7.18
N ALA A 135 -7.34 -14.19 -8.49
CA ALA A 135 -8.41 -14.78 -9.28
C ALA A 135 -7.94 -16.18 -9.72
N GLY A 136 -8.29 -17.21 -8.94
CA GLY A 136 -7.75 -18.56 -9.14
C GLY A 136 -6.25 -18.66 -8.87
N ASN A 137 -5.58 -19.61 -9.52
CA ASN A 137 -4.22 -20.02 -9.15
C ASN A 137 -3.10 -19.22 -9.85
N ASN A 138 -3.38 -18.60 -10.99
CA ASN A 138 -2.34 -18.04 -11.88
C ASN A 138 -2.52 -16.55 -12.16
N THR A 139 -3.59 -15.92 -11.67
CA THR A 139 -3.90 -14.52 -11.91
C THR A 139 -4.03 -13.80 -10.59
N GLY A 140 -3.40 -12.64 -10.48
CA GLY A 140 -3.52 -11.81 -9.28
C GLY A 140 -3.03 -10.39 -9.49
N ALA A 141 -3.23 -9.57 -8.47
CA ALA A 141 -2.80 -8.20 -8.34
C ALA A 141 -2.37 -7.93 -6.89
N ALA A 142 -1.66 -6.83 -6.66
CA ALA A 142 -1.48 -6.31 -5.33
C ALA A 142 -2.74 -5.54 -4.90
N LEU A 143 -3.22 -5.79 -3.68
CA LEU A 143 -4.09 -4.87 -2.96
C LEU A 143 -3.21 -4.06 -2.02
N ALA A 144 -2.74 -2.90 -2.48
CA ALA A 144 -1.94 -1.99 -1.70
C ALA A 144 -2.77 -1.36 -0.56
N LEU A 145 -2.17 -1.26 0.62
CA LEU A 145 -2.84 -0.92 1.87
C LEU A 145 -2.29 0.40 2.40
N PHE A 146 -3.15 1.40 2.51
CA PHE A 146 -2.79 2.71 3.03
C PHE A 146 -3.60 2.99 4.29
N LYS A 147 -2.92 2.97 5.43
CA LYS A 147 -3.49 3.45 6.69
C LYS A 147 -3.85 4.93 6.59
N ILE A 148 -4.71 5.39 7.50
CA ILE A 148 -4.92 6.82 7.73
C ILE A 148 -3.56 7.51 7.91
N GLY A 149 -3.34 8.59 7.17
CA GLY A 149 -2.11 9.38 7.17
C GLY A 149 -0.94 8.79 6.36
N PHE A 150 -0.98 7.53 5.95
CA PHE A 150 0.13 6.89 5.24
C PHE A 150 0.18 7.31 3.76
N LYS A 151 1.21 8.05 3.34
CA LYS A 151 1.31 8.56 1.95
C LYS A 151 1.89 7.53 0.99
N ASN A 152 1.41 7.52 -0.26
CA ASN A 152 2.07 6.79 -1.35
C ASN A 152 3.45 7.41 -1.65
N PRO A 153 4.56 6.68 -1.46
CA PRO A 153 5.91 7.20 -1.70
C PRO A 153 6.19 7.59 -3.15
N GLN A 154 5.42 7.05 -4.12
CA GLN A 154 5.56 7.35 -5.53
C GLN A 154 4.79 8.62 -5.95
N GLY A 155 4.06 9.24 -5.03
CA GLY A 155 3.13 10.34 -5.26
C GLY A 155 1.73 9.96 -4.79
N ASP A 156 1.09 10.86 -4.04
CA ASP A 156 -0.22 10.60 -3.43
C ASP A 156 -1.21 11.71 -3.77
N GLN A 157 -2.17 11.39 -4.64
CA GLN A 157 -3.26 12.28 -5.05
C GLN A 157 -4.56 12.03 -4.27
N SER A 158 -4.56 11.08 -3.34
CA SER A 158 -5.76 10.58 -2.68
C SER A 158 -6.02 11.23 -1.32
N ASP A 159 -7.21 11.00 -0.77
CA ASP A 159 -7.60 11.50 0.56
C ASP A 159 -6.97 10.63 1.66
N SER A 160 -5.78 11.03 2.12
CA SER A 160 -5.08 10.31 3.18
C SER A 160 -5.68 10.47 4.57
N SER A 161 -6.74 11.27 4.75
CA SER A 161 -7.46 11.30 6.03
C SER A 161 -8.26 10.02 6.28
N LYS A 162 -8.43 9.19 5.23
CA LYS A 162 -9.18 7.94 5.26
C LYS A 162 -8.27 6.72 5.03
N PRO A 163 -8.67 5.55 5.54
CA PRO A 163 -8.06 4.30 5.08
C PRO A 163 -8.37 4.13 3.59
N ARG A 164 -7.36 3.70 2.83
CA ARG A 164 -7.49 3.48 1.38
C ARG A 164 -6.92 2.13 1.00
N ILE A 165 -7.50 1.57 -0.05
CA ILE A 165 -6.91 0.43 -0.76
C ILE A 165 -6.81 0.74 -2.25
N LEU A 166 -5.82 0.14 -2.91
CA LEU A 166 -5.58 0.32 -4.34
C LEU A 166 -5.24 -1.04 -4.96
N ILE A 167 -5.90 -1.38 -6.06
CA ILE A 167 -5.56 -2.57 -6.86
C ILE A 167 -4.53 -2.17 -7.90
N THR A 168 -3.36 -2.82 -7.93
CA THR A 168 -2.30 -2.50 -8.87
C THR A 168 -1.45 -3.70 -9.29
N GLN A 169 -0.77 -3.56 -10.44
CA GLN A 169 0.24 -4.48 -10.96
C GLN A 169 1.67 -3.96 -10.80
N SER A 170 1.84 -2.67 -10.49
CA SER A 170 3.15 -2.02 -10.39
C SER A 170 3.16 -0.93 -9.30
N ASP A 171 4.34 -0.44 -8.98
CA ASP A 171 4.48 0.78 -8.19
C ASP A 171 4.23 2.00 -9.08
N GLY A 172 3.70 3.09 -8.52
CA GLY A 172 3.45 4.30 -9.28
C GLY A 172 2.63 5.35 -8.53
N ASN A 173 2.58 6.54 -9.12
CA ASN A 173 1.63 7.58 -8.76
C ASN A 173 0.29 7.28 -9.44
N TYR A 174 -0.78 7.15 -8.66
CA TYR A 174 -2.11 6.83 -9.16
C TYR A 174 -3.03 8.03 -8.98
N PRO A 175 -3.98 8.25 -9.91
CA PRO A 175 -4.96 9.30 -9.77
C PRO A 175 -5.92 9.02 -8.61
N ALA A 176 -6.47 10.08 -8.02
CA ALA A 176 -7.28 9.99 -6.80
C ALA A 176 -8.48 9.03 -6.95
N GLU A 177 -9.06 8.98 -8.15
CA GLU A 177 -10.24 8.14 -8.44
C GLU A 177 -9.96 6.65 -8.51
N ASP A 178 -8.68 6.21 -8.55
CA ASP A 178 -8.32 4.78 -8.53
C ASP A 178 -8.29 4.22 -7.10
N TYR A 179 -8.15 5.09 -6.10
CA TYR A 179 -8.17 4.70 -4.69
C TYR A 179 -9.60 4.39 -4.26
N TYR A 180 -9.74 3.25 -3.58
CA TYR A 180 -10.99 2.83 -3.00
C TYR A 180 -11.09 3.29 -1.55
N TYR A 181 -12.27 3.79 -1.18
CA TYR A 181 -12.61 4.23 0.16
C TYR A 181 -13.79 3.42 0.67
N ARG A 182 -13.80 3.16 1.98
CA ARG A 182 -14.89 2.47 2.65
C ARG A 182 -16.20 3.29 2.52
N GLN A 183 -17.29 2.62 2.18
CA GLN A 183 -18.64 3.19 2.10
C GLN A 183 -19.34 3.22 3.46
#